data_AF-A0A920VG62-F1
#
_entry.id   AF-A0A920VG62-F1
#
_cell.length_a   1.000
_cell.length_b   1.000
_cell.length_c   1.000
_cell.angle_alpha   90.00
_cell.angle_beta   90.00
_cell.angle_gamma   90.00
#
_symmetry.space_group_name_H-M   'P 1'
#
loop_
_entity.id
_entity.type
_entity.pdbx_description
1 polymer ?
#
loop_
_entity_poly.entity_id
_entity_poly.type
_entity_poly.pdbx_seq_one_letter_code
_entity_poly.pdbx_strand_id
1 'polypeptide(L)'
;MTSYISHLECTVCGKSYPHEQLIGISPCCEKVLFARYDLAKLGREVGRDSFASRPGTMWRYSELLPVDDESNIVTLVKGGPH
;
A
#
# COMPACT_ATOMS: atom_id res chain seq x y z
N MET A 1 12.61 0.20 -2.48
CA MET A 1 11.32 0.30 -3.20
C MET A 1 10.59 1.52 -2.67
N THR A 2 9.96 2.35 -3.51
CA THR A 2 9.14 3.47 -3.01
C THR A 2 7.68 3.05 -3.06
N SER A 3 6.99 3.02 -1.92
CA SER A 3 5.54 2.91 -1.90
C SER A 3 4.93 4.13 -2.59
N TYR A 4 3.85 3.93 -3.35
CA TYR A 4 3.10 5.02 -4.00
C TYR A 4 1.90 5.47 -3.17
N ILE A 5 1.82 5.04 -1.91
CA ILE A 5 0.83 5.57 -0.98
C ILE A 5 1.05 7.07 -0.84
N SER A 6 -0.04 7.83 -0.94
CA SER A 6 -0.05 9.28 -0.87
C SER A 6 -0.50 9.73 0.51
N HIS A 7 -1.67 9.29 0.95
CA HIS A 7 -2.28 9.71 2.21
C HIS A 7 -3.40 8.75 2.63
N LEU A 8 -3.88 8.93 3.86
CA LEU A 8 -5.09 8.29 4.37
C LEU A 8 -6.28 9.25 4.20
N GLU A 9 -7.42 8.75 3.75
CA GLU A 9 -8.60 9.57 3.47
C GLU A 9 -9.82 9.06 4.24
N CYS A 10 -10.56 9.95 4.91
CA CYS A 10 -11.82 9.60 5.55
C CYS A 10 -12.85 9.14 4.54
N THR A 11 -13.38 7.93 4.75
CA THR A 11 -14.43 7.32 3.93
C THR A 11 -15.74 8.10 3.87
N VAL A 12 -15.98 9.02 4.81
CA VAL A 12 -17.22 9.80 4.89
C VAL A 12 -17.04 11.23 4.40
N CYS A 13 -16.02 11.94 4.90
CA CYS A 13 -15.87 13.37 4.64
C CYS A 13 -14.73 13.71 3.67
N GLY A 14 -13.94 12.73 3.23
CA GLY A 14 -12.82 12.93 2.30
C GLY A 14 -11.60 13.64 2.91
N LYS A 15 -11.56 13.85 4.24
CA LYS A 15 -10.42 14.52 4.88
C LYS A 15 -9.15 13.67 4.80
N SER A 16 -8.05 14.29 4.40
CA SER A 16 -6.73 13.65 4.25
C SER A 16 -5.89 13.71 5.53
N TYR A 17 -5.09 12.67 5.75
CA TYR A 17 -4.14 12.52 6.85
C TYR A 17 -2.83 11.89 6.34
N PRO A 18 -1.67 12.17 6.97
CA PRO A 18 -0.40 11.53 6.63
C PRO A 18 -0.48 10.01 6.80
N HIS A 19 0.15 9.24 5.90
CA HIS A 19 0.12 7.77 5.95
C HIS A 19 1.18 7.18 6.88
N GLU A 20 2.17 8.00 7.26
CA GLU A 20 3.26 7.68 8.18
C GLU A 20 2.80 7.68 9.64
N GLN A 21 1.60 8.21 9.91
CA GLN A 21 1.01 8.25 11.24
C GLN A 21 0.18 7.00 11.52
N LEU A 22 0.34 6.43 12.72
CA LEU A 22 -0.48 5.32 13.18
C LEU A 22 -1.89 5.83 13.54
N ILE A 23 -2.81 5.77 12.58
CA ILE A 23 -4.20 6.22 12.74
C ILE A 23 -5.14 5.03 12.54
N GLY A 24 -5.84 4.61 13.60
CA GLY A 24 -6.79 3.48 13.53
C GLY A 24 -8.13 3.84 12.86
N ILE A 25 -8.69 5.00 13.18
CA ILE A 25 -9.93 5.54 12.62
C ILE A 25 -9.79 7.03 12.38
N SER A 26 -10.61 7.58 11.49
CA SER A 26 -10.62 9.01 11.18
C SER A 26 -10.85 9.84 12.44
N PRO A 27 -9.91 10.73 12.82
CA PRO A 27 -10.07 11.61 13.98
C PRO A 27 -11.26 12.57 13.92
N CYS A 28 -11.87 12.78 12.75
CA CYS A 28 -12.99 13.70 12.60
C CYS A 28 -14.37 13.04 12.54
N CYS A 29 -14.48 11.81 12.03
CA CYS A 29 -15.76 11.13 11.84
C CYS A 29 -15.85 9.78 12.55
N GLU A 30 -14.77 9.32 13.17
CA GLU A 30 -14.70 8.02 13.86
C GLU A 30 -15.06 6.83 12.94
N LYS A 31 -14.73 6.94 11.65
CA LYS A 31 -14.93 5.92 10.62
C LYS A 31 -13.61 5.45 10.02
N VAL A 32 -13.67 4.38 9.23
CA VAL A 32 -12.53 3.79 8.51
C VAL A 32 -11.87 4.82 7.58
N LEU A 33 -10.57 4.65 7.37
CA LEU A 33 -9.76 5.42 6.43
C LEU A 33 -9.41 4.57 5.19
N PHE A 34 -9.43 5.16 4.01
CA PHE A 34 -8.86 4.57 2.80
C PHE A 34 -7.38 4.93 2.68
N ALA A 35 -6.55 3.97 2.29
CA ALA A 35 -5.23 4.26 1.75
C ALA A 35 -5.37 4.74 0.29
N ARG A 36 -4.91 5.97 0.01
CA ARG A 36 -4.91 6.56 -1.32
C ARG A 36 -3.52 6.50 -1.93
N TYR A 37 -3.44 6.30 -3.25
CA TYR A 37 -2.20 6.09 -3.98
C TYR A 37 -2.08 7.06 -5.15
N ASP A 38 -0.86 7.48 -5.48
CA ASP A 38 -0.59 8.23 -6.72
C ASP A 38 -0.51 7.26 -7.91
N LEU A 39 -1.69 6.80 -8.36
CA LEU A 39 -1.82 5.87 -9.47
C LEU A 39 -1.38 6.49 -10.80
N ALA A 40 -1.44 7.81 -10.93
CA ALA A 40 -0.99 8.51 -12.13
C ALA A 40 0.53 8.41 -12.25
N LYS A 41 1.27 8.63 -11.15
CA LYS A 41 2.72 8.44 -11.11
C LYS A 41 3.11 6.97 -11.29
N LEU A 42 2.43 6.06 -10.59
CA LEU A 42 2.66 4.62 -10.74
C LEU A 42 2.51 4.17 -12.21
N GLY A 43 1.45 4.60 -12.89
CA GLY A 43 1.20 4.23 -14.28
C GLY A 43 2.21 4.80 -15.29
N ARG A 44 2.96 5.85 -14.94
CA ARG A 44 4.05 6.40 -15.76
C ARG A 44 5.38 5.70 -15.52
N GLU A 45 5.62 5.25 -14.30
CA GLU A 45 6.91 4.73 -13.86
C GLU A 45 6.99 3.20 -13.92
N VAL A 46 5.86 2.51 -13.81
CA VAL A 46 5.78 1.04 -13.77
C VAL A 46 4.87 0.51 -14.87
N GLY A 47 5.46 -0.22 -15.81
CA GLY A 47 4.73 -0.87 -16.89
C GLY A 47 3.85 -2.00 -16.36
N ARG A 48 2.61 -2.12 -16.82
CA ARG A 48 1.66 -3.14 -16.34
C ARG A 48 2.19 -4.57 -16.46
N ASP A 49 2.99 -4.85 -17.49
CA ASP A 49 3.59 -6.17 -17.71
C ASP A 49 4.68 -6.53 -16.70
N SER A 50 5.27 -5.55 -16.00
CA SER A 50 6.29 -5.82 -14.98
C SER A 50 5.72 -6.56 -13.77
N PHE A 51 4.42 -6.41 -13.48
CA PHE A 51 3.79 -7.18 -12.42
C PHE A 51 3.70 -8.67 -12.78
N ALA A 52 3.45 -9.00 -14.06
CA ALA A 52 3.30 -10.39 -14.50
C ALA A 52 4.62 -11.17 -14.45
N SER A 53 5.76 -10.50 -14.69
CA SER A 53 7.09 -11.13 -14.69
C SER A 53 7.68 -11.38 -13.30
N ARG A 54 7.12 -10.80 -12.25
CA ARG A 54 7.58 -10.97 -10.86
C ARG A 54 7.11 -12.29 -10.24
N PRO A 55 7.74 -12.77 -9.16
CA PRO A 55 7.25 -13.92 -8.40
C PRO A 55 5.76 -13.81 -8.02
N GLY A 56 5.08 -14.95 -7.88
CA GLY A 56 3.65 -15.05 -7.53
C GLY A 56 3.36 -14.77 -6.05
N THR A 57 3.97 -13.74 -5.47
CA THR A 57 3.80 -13.33 -4.07
C THR A 57 3.10 -11.97 -3.99
N MET A 58 2.64 -11.56 -2.80
CA MET A 58 2.07 -10.22 -2.63
C MET A 58 3.06 -9.10 -3.00
N TRP A 59 4.37 -9.34 -2.80
CA TRP A 59 5.45 -8.41 -3.13
C TRP A 59 5.58 -8.12 -4.63
N ARG A 60 4.89 -8.87 -5.49
CA ARG A 60 4.66 -8.48 -6.87
C ARG A 60 4.15 -7.06 -6.99
N TYR A 61 3.29 -6.62 -6.07
CA TYR A 61 2.66 -5.30 -6.04
C TYR A 61 3.28 -4.40 -4.97
N SER A 62 4.59 -4.52 -4.72
CA SER A 62 5.28 -3.78 -3.67
C SER A 62 5.03 -2.27 -3.69
N GLU A 63 4.86 -1.68 -4.87
CA GLU A 63 4.54 -0.27 -5.07
C GLU A 63 3.19 0.15 -4.46
N LEU A 64 2.29 -0.80 -4.24
CA LEU A 64 0.96 -0.61 -3.62
C LEU A 64 0.94 -1.04 -2.14
N LEU A 65 2.04 -1.56 -1.61
CA LEU A 65 2.12 -1.98 -0.21
C LEU A 65 2.76 -0.87 0.63
N PRO A 66 2.34 -0.68 1.89
CA PRO A 66 2.83 0.39 2.75
C PRO A 66 4.18 0.02 3.39
N VAL A 67 5.19 -0.26 2.56
CA VAL A 67 6.54 -0.60 2.98
C VAL A 67 7.54 0.28 2.23
N ASP A 68 8.14 1.24 2.95
CA ASP A 68 9.09 2.19 2.37
C ASP A 68 10.52 1.66 2.34
N ASP A 69 10.85 0.74 3.26
CA ASP A 69 12.16 0.09 3.33
C ASP A 69 12.02 -1.41 3.11
N GLU A 70 12.71 -1.90 2.07
CA GLU A 70 12.74 -3.31 1.71
C GLU A 70 13.31 -4.20 2.83
N SER A 71 14.14 -3.64 3.73
CA SER A 71 14.66 -4.36 4.89
C SER A 71 13.55 -4.82 5.85
N ASN A 72 12.38 -4.17 5.81
CA ASN A 72 11.21 -4.50 6.63
C ASN A 72 10.26 -5.52 5.96
N ILE A 73 10.64 -6.07 4.80
CA ILE A 73 9.86 -7.09 4.10
C ILE A 73 9.95 -8.43 4.85
N VAL A 74 8.82 -8.86 5.42
CA VAL A 74 8.66 -10.18 6.02
C VAL A 74 7.71 -11.02 5.16
N THR A 75 8.19 -12.15 4.65
CA THR A 75 7.36 -13.08 3.89
C THR A 75 7.05 -14.31 4.72
N LEU A 76 5.78 -14.46 5.11
CA LEU A 76 5.31 -15.71 5.68
C LEU A 76 5.01 -16.69 4.53
N VAL A 77 5.93 -17.61 4.27
CA VAL A 77 5.63 -18.77 3.42
C VAL A 77 4.66 -19.63 4.22
N LYS A 78 3.42 -19.73 3.76
CA LYS A 78 2.45 -20.66 4.34
C LYS A 78 3.04 -22.06 4.21
N GLY A 79 3.52 -22.64 5.31
CA GLY A 79 3.94 -24.04 5.35
C GLY A 79 2.76 -24.92 4.96
N GLY A 80 2.87 -25.62 3.83
CA GLY A 80 1.92 -26.65 3.45
C GLY A 80 2.04 -27.86 4.40
N PRO A 81 1.00 -28.70 4.51
CA PRO A 81 1.05 -29.87 5.35
C PRO A 81 2.08 -30.86 4.80
N HIS A 82 2.99 -31.31 5.67
CA HIS A 82 3.69 -32.58 5.48
C HIS A 82 2.71 -33.75 5.62
#